data_AF-A0AAD9C1Q5-F1
#
_entry.id   AF-A0AAD9C1Q5-F1
#
_cell.length_a   1.000
_cell.length_b   1.000
_cell.length_c   1.000
_cell.angle_alpha   90.00
_cell.angle_beta   90.00
_cell.angle_gamma   90.00
#
_symmetry.space_group_name_H-M   'P 1'
#
loop_
_entity.id
_entity.type
_entity.pdbx_description
1 polymer ?
#
loop_
_entity_poly.entity_id
_entity_poly.type
_entity_poly.pdbx_seq_one_letter_code
_entity_poly.pdbx_strand_id
1 'polypeptide(L)' 'MSSRNVMYRDCTEYFQDECIKELIGNIVITRYNNRTYRIDSIEWDKSPKDTFTLMDGTQTTFVEYYR' A
#
# COMPACT_ATOMS: atom_id res chain seq x y z
N MET A 1 -23.16 -16.15 -22.28
CA MET A 1 -21.69 -16.28 -22.13
C MET A 1 -21.05 -15.26 -23.06
N SER A 2 -20.07 -14.42 -22.76
CA SER A 2 -19.39 -14.02 -21.53
C SER A 2 -18.52 -12.84 -21.99
N SER A 3 -18.98 -11.60 -21.80
CA SER A 3 -18.25 -10.40 -22.27
C SER A 3 -18.23 -9.31 -21.20
N ARG A 4 -17.81 -9.68 -19.98
CA ARG A 4 -17.74 -8.73 -18.86
C ARG A 4 -16.53 -8.98 -17.95
N ASN A 5 -15.37 -9.30 -18.53
CA ASN A 5 -14.13 -9.55 -17.76
C ASN A 5 -12.84 -8.97 -18.38
N VAL A 6 -12.91 -8.25 -19.52
CA VAL A 6 -11.69 -7.70 -20.17
C VAL A 6 -11.41 -6.26 -19.71
N MET A 7 -12.43 -5.40 -19.55
CA MET A 7 -12.22 -3.96 -19.28
C MET A 7 -11.77 -3.61 -17.84
N TYR A 8 -11.90 -4.51 -16.86
CA TYR A 8 -11.54 -4.19 -15.47
C TYR A 8 -10.03 -4.38 -15.18
N ARG A 9 -9.37 -5.27 -15.93
CA ARG A 9 -7.93 -5.51 -15.75
C ARG A 9 -7.10 -4.34 -16.28
N ASP A 10 -7.43 -3.82 -17.46
CA ASP A 10 -6.71 -2.70 -18.06
C ASP A 10 -6.82 -1.41 -17.23
N CYS A 11 -7.96 -1.18 -16.57
CA CYS A 11 -8.12 -0.05 -15.64
C CYS A 11 -7.28 -0.17 -14.37
N THR A 12 -7.02 -1.40 -13.90
CA THR A 12 -6.28 -1.62 -12.65
C THR A 12 -4.79 -1.35 -12.86
N GLU A 13 -4.20 -1.86 -13.94
CA GLU A 13 -2.80 -1.60 -14.29
C GLU A 13 -2.58 -0.10 -14.56
N TYR A 14 -3.48 0.54 -15.32
CA TYR A 14 -3.42 1.98 -15.54
C TYR A 14 -3.49 2.79 -14.24
N PHE A 15 -4.37 2.41 -13.31
CA PHE A 15 -4.48 3.09 -12.02
C PHE A 15 -3.21 2.93 -11.17
N GLN A 16 -2.65 1.73 -11.12
CA GLN A 16 -1.41 1.47 -10.38
C GLN A 16 -0.24 2.26 -10.95
N ASP A 17 -0.13 2.34 -12.28
CA ASP A 17 0.91 3.12 -12.97
C ASP A 17 0.81 4.61 -12.66
N GLU A 18 -0.39 5.19 -12.69
CA GLU A 18 -0.60 6.61 -12.35
C GLU A 18 -0.26 6.87 -10.88
N CYS A 19 -0.64 5.98 -9.95
CA CYS A 19 -0.24 6.10 -8.55
C CYS A 19 1.28 6.03 -8.38
N ILE A 20 1.97 5.15 -9.12
CA ILE A 20 3.43 5.03 -9.06
C ILE A 20 4.08 6.34 -9.53
N LYS A 21 3.65 6.89 -10.67
CA LYS A 21 4.17 8.15 -11.21
C LYS A 21 3.99 9.32 -10.25
N GLU A 22 2.83 9.39 -9.59
CA GLU A 22 2.48 10.51 -8.72
C GLU A 22 3.07 10.37 -7.30
N LEU A 23 3.37 9.17 -6.82
CA LEU A 23 3.76 8.96 -5.41
C LEU A 23 5.22 8.58 -5.21
N ILE A 24 5.81 7.74 -6.07
CA ILE A 24 7.17 7.26 -5.86
C ILE A 24 8.16 8.41 -5.99
N GLY A 25 9.11 8.50 -5.05
CA GLY A 25 10.09 9.57 -4.95
C GLY A 25 9.65 10.77 -4.11
N ASN A 26 8.35 10.94 -3.86
CA ASN A 26 7.85 12.01 -2.99
C ASN A 26 8.15 11.75 -1.51
N ILE A 27 8.28 12.84 -0.75
CA ILE A 27 8.47 12.82 0.71
C ILE A 27 7.13 13.09 1.39
N VAL A 28 6.71 12.19 2.28
CA VAL A 28 5.50 12.30 3.10
C VAL A 28 5.83 12.46 4.57
N ILE A 29 4.93 13.12 5.31
CA ILE A 29 5.02 13.25 6.78
C ILE A 29 3.98 12.33 7.42
N THR A 30 4.41 11.46 8.35
CA THR A 30 3.50 10.68 9.19
C THR A 30 3.11 11.48 10.43
N ARG A 31 1.86 11.96 10.47
CA ARG A 31 1.39 12.93 11.49
C ARG A 31 1.48 12.43 12.94
N TYR A 32 1.44 11.12 13.19
CA TYR A 32 1.48 10.58 14.55
C TYR A 32 2.85 10.75 15.24
N ASN A 33 3.93 10.92 14.47
CA ASN A 33 5.29 11.12 15.01
C ASN A 33 6.06 12.25 14.30
N ASN A 34 5.44 12.94 13.35
CA ASN A 34 6.03 14.00 12.50
C ASN A 34 7.33 13.62 11.80
N ARG A 35 7.54 12.33 11.52
CA ARG A 35 8.69 11.86 10.73
C ARG A 35 8.39 11.93 9.25
N THR A 36 9.42 12.21 8.46
CA THR A 36 9.36 12.21 7.00
C THR A 36 9.90 10.90 6.44
N TYR A 37 9.25 10.39 5.40
CA TYR A 37 9.69 9.20 4.66
C TYR A 37 9.56 9.45 3.17
N ARG A 38 10.51 8.94 2.38
CA ARG A 38 10.38 8.90 0.92
C ARG A 38 9.63 7.64 0.53
N ILE A 39 8.67 7.77 -0.38
CA ILE A 39 7.95 6.62 -0.92
C ILE A 39 8.84 5.96 -1.98
N ASP A 40 9.30 4.73 -1.75
CA ASP A 40 10.16 4.02 -2.69
C ASP A 40 9.38 2.97 -3.53
N SER A 41 8.30 2.38 -2.98
CA SER A 41 7.46 1.39 -3.68
C SER A 41 6.05 1.30 -3.10
N ILE A 42 5.12 0.65 -3.83
CA ILE A 42 3.77 0.32 -3.35
C ILE A 42 3.59 -1.21 -3.45
N GLU A 43 3.24 -1.85 -2.34
CA GLU A 43 2.90 -3.27 -2.28
C GLU A 43 1.37 -3.43 -2.47
N TRP A 44 0.94 -3.67 -3.71
CA TRP A 44 -0.48 -3.69 -4.12
C TRP A 44 -1.28 -4.91 -3.63
N ASP A 45 -0.58 -5.99 -3.28
CA ASP A 45 -1.14 -7.22 -2.73
C ASP A 45 -1.31 -7.16 -1.20
N LYS A 46 -0.80 -6.10 -0.55
CA LYS A 46 -0.92 -5.89 0.88
C LYS A 46 -2.07 -4.98 1.28
N SER A 47 -2.53 -5.18 2.51
CA SER A 47 -3.57 -4.39 3.15
C SER A 47 -3.22 -4.10 4.62
N PRO A 48 -3.85 -3.09 5.26
CA PRO A 48 -3.67 -2.84 6.69
C PRO A 48 -4.07 -4.01 7.60
N LYS A 49 -4.79 -5.01 7.09
CA LYS A 49 -5.20 -6.21 7.83
C LYS A 49 -4.12 -7.30 7.84
N ASP A 50 -3.06 -7.15 7.04
CA ASP A 50 -1.98 -8.13 7.02
C ASP A 50 -1.13 -8.04 8.27
N THR A 51 -0.46 -9.15 8.57
CA THR A 51 0.40 -9.27 9.75
C THR A 51 1.86 -8.95 9.45
N PHE A 52 2.56 -8.48 10.46
CA PHE A 52 4.02 -8.37 10.47
C PHE A 52 4.57 -8.83 11.81
N THR A 53 5.85 -9.19 11.83
CA THR A 53 6.55 -9.65 13.02
C THR A 53 7.15 -8.46 13.77
N LEU A 54 6.84 -8.36 15.07
CA LEU A 54 7.40 -7.38 15.99
C LEU A 54 8.82 -7.80 16.43
N MET A 55 9.54 -6.87 17.06
CA MET A 55 10.92 -7.12 17.53
C MET A 55 11.03 -8.28 18.53
N ASP A 56 9.97 -8.55 19.30
CA ASP A 56 9.90 -9.64 20.27
C ASP A 56 9.50 -10.98 19.65
N GLY A 57 9.31 -11.04 18.33
CA GLY A 57 8.89 -12.24 17.59
C GLY A 57 7.39 -12.49 17.57
N THR A 58 6.58 -11.67 18.25
CA THR A 58 5.12 -11.77 18.15
C THR A 58 4.62 -11.23 16.82
N GLN A 59 3.44 -11.66 16.38
CA GLN A 59 2.80 -11.14 15.17
C GLN A 59 1.60 -10.27 15.52
N THR A 60 1.43 -9.16 14.79
CA THR A 60 0.27 -8.27 14.89
C THR A 60 -0.10 -7.75 13.50
N THR A 61 -1.33 -7.25 13.34
CA THR A 61 -1.73 -6.55 12.11
C THR A 61 -1.31 -5.08 12.14
N PHE A 62 -1.19 -4.44 10.97
CA PHE A 62 -0.94 -2.98 10.93
C PHE A 62 -2.06 -2.19 11.63
N VAL A 63 -3.33 -2.61 11.49
CA VAL A 63 -4.47 -1.97 12.18
C VAL A 63 -4.35 -2.06 13.70
N GLU A 64 -3.97 -3.21 14.25
CA GLU A 64 -3.80 -3.38 15.69
C GLU A 64 -2.61 -2.59 16.23
N TYR A 65 -1.51 -2.54 15.49
CA TYR A 65 -0.30 -1.82 15.90
C TYR A 65 -0.50 -0.28 15.94
N TYR A 66 -1.27 0.27 15.01
CA TYR A 66 -1.49 1.73 14.90
C TYR A 66 -2.81 2.24 15.52
N ARG A 67 -3.58 1.36 16.17
CA ARG A 67 -4.82 1.72 16.87
C ARG A 67 -4.57 2.73 17.98
#